data_AF-A0A1G5LSR3-F1
#
_entry.id   AF-A0A1G5LSR3-F1
#
_cell.length_a   1.000
_cell.length_b   1.000
_cell.length_c   1.000
_cell.angle_alpha   90.00
_cell.angle_beta   90.00
_cell.angle_gamma   90.00
#
_symmetry.space_group_name_H-M   'P 1'
#
loop_
_entity.id
_entity.type
_entity.pdbx_description
1 polymer ?
#
loop_
_entity_poly.entity_id
_entity_poly.type
_entity_poly.pdbx_seq_one_letter_code
_entity_poly.pdbx_strand_id
1 'polypeptide(L)' 'MRSAAVVNEEIRDLWQRSGGCLSPDDEQEYQRLLVEWAAVTGGSARSAA' A
#
# COMPACT_ATOMS: atom_id res chain seq x y z
N MET A 1 10.05 9.57 3.88
CA MET A 1 8.61 9.26 3.78
C MET A 1 8.33 8.97 2.32
N ARG A 2 7.90 7.75 1.97
CA ARG A 2 7.51 7.41 0.59
C ARG A 2 6.19 8.11 0.25
N SER A 3 5.96 8.40 -1.02
CA SER A 3 4.67 8.97 -1.47
C SER A 3 3.61 7.87 -1.54
N ALA A 4 2.34 8.25 -1.37
CA ALA A 4 1.20 7.36 -1.57
C ALA A 4 1.25 6.62 -2.91
N ALA A 5 1.72 7.30 -3.97
CA ALA A 5 1.87 6.70 -5.29
C ALA A 5 2.85 5.51 -5.27
N VAL A 6 4.00 5.66 -4.61
CA VAL A 6 5.02 4.61 -4.54
C VAL A 6 4.51 3.38 -3.79
N VAL A 7 3.87 3.59 -2.63
CA VAL A 7 3.30 2.50 -1.83
C VAL A 7 2.19 1.78 -2.60
N ASN A 8 1.40 2.52 -3.38
CA ASN A 8 0.33 1.94 -4.19
C ASN A 8 0.87 1.10 -5.37
N GLU A 9 2.00 1.47 -5.95
CA GLU A 9 2.67 0.63 -6.97
C GLU A 9 3.22 -0.65 -6.35
N GLU A 10 3.77 -0.62 -5.15
CA GLU A 10 4.23 -1.83 -4.44
C GLU A 10 3.08 -2.77 -4.09
N ILE A 11 1.91 -2.23 -3.70
CA ILE A 11 0.70 -3.03 -3.51
C ILE A 11 0.32 -3.74 -4.82
N ARG A 12 0.39 -3.05 -5.96
CA ARG A 12 0.07 -3.66 -7.27
C ARG A 12 1.10 -4.71 -7.69
N ASP A 13 2.38 -4.47 -7.44
CA ASP A 13 3.46 -5.43 -7.68
C ASP A 13 3.24 -6.73 -6.89
N LEU A 14 2.89 -6.59 -5.61
CA LEU A 14 2.53 -7.71 -4.74
C LEU A 14 1.39 -8.54 -5.35
N TRP A 15 0.29 -7.88 -5.76
CA TRP A 15 -0.83 -8.55 -6.42
C TRP A 15 -0.44 -9.28 -7.72
N GLN A 16 0.43 -8.68 -8.54
CA GLN A 16 0.91 -9.32 -9.76
C GLN A 16 1.77 -10.55 -9.47
N ARG A 17 2.65 -10.47 -8.46
CA ARG A 17 3.55 -11.58 -8.08
C ARG A 17 2.80 -12.74 -7.44
N SER A 18 1.78 -12.45 -6.65
CA SER A 18 0.94 -13.47 -6.00
C SER A 18 -0.07 -14.11 -6.96
N GLY A 19 -0.11 -13.71 -8.24
CA GLY A 19 -0.99 -14.33 -9.24
C GLY A 19 -2.48 -14.16 -8.94
N GLY A 20 -2.85 -13.10 -8.22
CA GLY A 20 -4.24 -12.82 -7.82
C GLY A 20 -4.69 -13.43 -6.48
N CYS A 21 -3.86 -14.23 -5.81
CA CYS A 21 -4.16 -14.80 -4.49
C CYS A 21 -2.98 -14.58 -3.54
N LEU A 22 -3.17 -13.74 -2.51
CA LEU A 22 -2.13 -13.50 -1.50
C LEU A 22 -1.93 -14.76 -0.64
N SER A 23 -0.67 -15.18 -0.51
CA SER A 23 -0.28 -16.14 0.52
C SER A 23 -0.32 -15.48 1.92
N PRO A 24 -0.24 -16.24 3.02
CA PRO A 24 -0.18 -15.66 4.36
C PRO A 24 0.99 -14.68 4.57
N ASP A 25 2.10 -14.92 3.88
CA ASP A 25 3.28 -14.03 3.92
C ASP A 25 3.01 -12.74 3.13
N ASP A 26 2.40 -12.87 1.94
CA ASP A 26 1.99 -11.72 1.13
C ASP A 26 0.90 -10.89 1.84
N GLU A 27 -0.01 -11.53 2.58
CA GLU A 27 -1.03 -10.83 3.36
C GLU A 27 -0.40 -9.91 4.42
N GLN A 28 0.64 -10.39 5.10
CA GLN A 28 1.35 -9.58 6.10
C GLN A 28 2.04 -8.37 5.46
N GLU A 29 2.63 -8.56 4.27
CA GLU A 29 3.24 -7.47 3.52
C GLU A 29 2.19 -6.47 2.99
N TYR A 30 1.07 -6.98 2.48
CA TYR A 30 -0.07 -6.17 2.06
C TYR A 30 -0.61 -5.30 3.20
N GLN A 31 -0.76 -5.87 4.40
CA GLN A 31 -1.20 -5.13 5.59
C GLN A 31 -0.23 -4.01 5.97
N ARG A 32 1.09 -4.27 5.91
CA ARG A 32 2.11 -3.23 6.16
C ARG A 32 2.03 -2.10 5.14
N LEU A 33 1.94 -2.44 3.86
CA LEU A 33 1.81 -1.47 2.78
C LEU A 33 0.51 -0.66 2.91
N LEU A 34 -0.61 -1.27 3.31
CA LEU A 34 -1.86 -0.55 3.57
C LEU A 34 -1.75 0.45 4.72
N VAL A 35 -1.09 0.08 5.82
CA VAL A 35 -0.87 0.99 6.96
C VAL A 35 0.03 2.15 6.54
N GLU A 36 1.11 1.87 5.80
CA GLU A 36 1.99 2.92 5.27
C GLU A 36 1.22 3.85 4.32
N TRP A 37 0.44 3.29 3.40
CA TRP A 37 -0.39 4.04 2.46
C TRP A 37 -1.38 4.94 3.19
N ALA A 38 -2.07 4.44 4.22
CA ALA A 38 -2.99 5.22 5.05
C ALA A 38 -2.27 6.36 5.79
N ALA A 39 -1.05 6.13 6.28
CA ALA A 39 -0.26 7.16 6.95
C ALA A 39 0.13 8.30 6.00
N VAL A 40 0.51 7.98 4.76
CA VAL A 40 0.96 8.98 3.78
C VAL A 40 -0.21 9.66 3.04
N THR A 41 -1.36 8.99 2.90
CA THR A 41 -2.59 9.57 2.32
C THR A 41 -3.41 10.37 3.33
N GLY A 42 -3.48 9.92 4.58
CA GLY A 42 -4.20 10.61 5.66
C GLY A 42 -3.58 11.96 6.02
N GLY A 43 -2.27 12.14 5.82
CA GLY A 43 -1.61 13.45 5.90
C GLY A 43 -1.95 14.37 4.73
N SER A 44 -2.22 13.82 3.54
CA SER A 44 -2.56 14.58 2.33
C SER A 44 -4.03 15.04 2.31
N ALA A 45 -4.94 14.31 2.94
CA ALA A 45 -6.37 14.65 2.99
C ALA A 45 -6.66 15.93 3.81
N ARG A 46 -5.75 16.36 4.69
CA ARG A 46 -5.89 17.61 5.47
C ARG A 46 -5.40 18.86 4.71
N SER A 47 -5.29 18.80 3.38
CA SER A 47 -5.03 19.96 2.50
C SER A 47 -6.06 20.12 1.38
N ALA A 48 -7.21 19.46 1.45
CA ALA A 48 -8.34 19.78 0.59
C ALA A 48 -9.33 20.70 1.34
N ALA A 49 -9.35 21.96 0.89
CA ALA A 49 -10.24 23.11 1.13
C ALA A 49 -11.52 22.90 1.97
#